data_AF-A0A1H3TSG5-F1
#
_entry.id   AF-A0A1H3TSG5-F1
#
_cell.length_a   1.000
_cell.length_b   1.000
_cell.length_c   1.000
_cell.angle_alpha   90.00
_cell.angle_beta   90.00
_cell.angle_gamma   90.00
#
_symmetry.space_group_name_H-M   'P 1'
#
loop_
_entity.id
_entity.type
_entity.pdbx_description
1 polymer ?
#
loop_
_entity_poly.entity_id
_entity_poly.type
_entity_poly.pdbx_seq_one_letter_code
_entity_poly.pdbx_strand_id
1 'polypeptide(L)'
;MSDQLTAWLRTIVPAAWSALVAYLVTLGAPDWLVNALGDAGPTLAVPMILGAVYAGLRALEPRMPAWLTRIVLGSNTPPVYSSAGDGK
;
A
#
# COMPACT_ATOMS: atom_id res chain seq x y z
N MET A 1 13.19 16.57 14.92
CA MET A 1 13.41 15.23 14.34
C MET A 1 14.61 15.37 13.42
N SER A 2 15.65 14.53 13.56
CA SER A 2 16.90 14.71 12.80
C SER A 2 16.67 14.49 11.30
N ASP A 3 17.13 15.40 10.45
CA ASP A 3 17.03 15.29 8.98
C ASP A 3 17.61 13.97 8.45
N GLN A 4 18.60 13.42 9.16
CA GLN A 4 19.23 12.14 8.83
C GLN A 4 18.24 10.97 8.97
N LEU A 5 17.39 10.99 10.01
CA LEU A 5 16.36 9.98 10.22
C LEU A 5 15.29 10.07 9.12
N THR A 6 14.88 11.29 8.76
CA THR A 6 13.91 11.53 7.69
C THR A 6 14.45 11.03 6.34
N ALA A 7 15.72 11.31 6.04
CA ALA A 7 16.38 10.84 4.82
C ALA A 7 16.45 9.31 4.76
N TRP A 8 16.79 8.66 5.88
CA TRP A 8 16.88 7.20 6.01
C TRP A 8 15.51 6.52 5.89
N LEU A 9 14.47 7.08 6.51
CA LEU A 9 13.10 6.56 6.38
C LEU A 9 12.59 6.67 4.93
N ARG A 10 12.91 7.77 4.23
CA ARG A 10 12.48 8.00 2.85
C ARG A 10 13.09 7.03 1.85
N THR A 11 14.19 6.34 2.19
CA THR A 11 14.83 5.33 1.33
C THR A 11 14.45 3.90 1.70
N ILE A 12 14.38 3.59 3.00
CA ILE A 12 14.11 2.22 3.44
C ILE A 12 12.65 1.85 3.39
N VAL A 13 11.73 2.79 3.65
CA VAL A 13 10.29 2.50 3.58
C VAL A 13 9.90 2.03 2.17
N PRO A 14 10.29 2.72 1.07
CA PRO A 14 10.03 2.20 -0.27
C PRO A 14 10.67 0.82 -0.55
N ALA A 15 11.90 0.60 -0.09
CA ALA A 15 12.60 -0.66 -0.32
C ALA A 15 11.94 -1.84 0.43
N ALA A 16 11.56 -1.64 1.69
CA ALA A 16 10.85 -2.62 2.50
C ALA A 16 9.48 -2.94 1.89
N TRP A 17 8.81 -1.94 1.32
CA TRP A 17 7.56 -2.13 0.59
C TRP A 17 7.74 -3.00 -0.66
N SER A 18 8.73 -2.69 -1.50
CA SER A 18 9.04 -3.50 -2.67
C SER A 18 9.38 -4.95 -2.30
N ALA A 19 10.13 -5.15 -1.22
CA ALA A 19 10.46 -6.49 -0.72
C ALA A 19 9.21 -7.24 -0.23
N LEU A 20 8.29 -6.57 0.47
CA LEU A 20 7.02 -7.16 0.89
C LEU A 20 6.17 -7.59 -0.31
N VAL A 21 6.03 -6.73 -1.32
CA VAL A 21 5.27 -7.07 -2.55
C VAL A 21 5.94 -8.24 -3.27
N ALA A 22 7.26 -8.21 -3.43
CA ALA A 22 8.01 -9.32 -4.04
C ALA A 22 7.80 -10.64 -3.28
N TYR A 23 7.87 -10.60 -1.94
CA TYR A 23 7.61 -11.77 -1.10
C TYR A 23 6.18 -12.31 -1.30
N LEU A 24 5.19 -11.43 -1.35
CA LEU A 24 3.80 -11.83 -1.59
C LEU A 24 3.58 -12.41 -3.00
N VAL A 25 4.31 -11.91 -3.99
CA VAL A 25 4.34 -12.52 -5.33
C VAL A 25 5.00 -13.90 -5.28
N THR A 26 6.07 -14.09 -4.51
CA THR A 26 6.72 -15.40 -4.37
C THR A 26 5.87 -16.43 -3.61
N LEU A 27 4.97 -15.99 -2.73
CA LEU A 27 3.98 -16.87 -2.11
C LEU A 27 2.99 -17.44 -3.14
N GLY A 28 2.95 -16.88 -4.34
CA GLY A 28 2.10 -17.31 -5.44
C GLY A 28 0.65 -16.88 -5.24
N ALA A 29 -0.03 -16.65 -6.36
CA ALA A 29 -1.48 -16.58 -6.35
C ALA A 29 -2.03 -18.00 -6.15
N PRO A 30 -3.09 -18.19 -5.34
CA PRO A 30 -3.71 -19.50 -5.17
C PRO A 30 -4.11 -20.10 -6.52
N ASP A 31 -3.97 -21.41 -6.70
CA ASP A 31 -4.26 -22.07 -7.98
C ASP A 31 -5.68 -21.79 -8.49
N TRP A 32 -6.66 -21.66 -7.58
CA TRP A 32 -8.03 -21.29 -7.94
C TRP A 32 -8.15 -19.89 -8.55
N LEU A 33 -7.27 -18.96 -8.17
CA LEU A 33 -7.22 -17.59 -8.70
C LEU A 33 -6.49 -17.55 -10.04
N VAL A 34 -5.37 -18.25 -10.16
CA VAL A 34 -4.59 -18.32 -11.39
C VAL A 34 -5.38 -19.04 -12.49
N ASN A 35 -6.02 -20.16 -12.16
CA ASN A 35 -6.85 -20.92 -13.10
C ASN A 35 -8.09 -20.12 -13.55
N ALA A 36 -8.67 -19.29 -12.68
CA ALA A 36 -9.79 -18.42 -13.06
C ALA A 36 -9.35 -17.29 -14.01
N LEU A 37 -8.08 -16.87 -13.94
CA LEU A 37 -7.52 -15.83 -14.81
C LEU A 37 -7.00 -16.38 -16.15
N GLY A 38 -6.80 -17.70 -16.27
CA GLY A 38 -6.30 -18.34 -17.48
C GLY A 38 -4.98 -17.73 -17.94
N ASP A 39 -4.83 -17.51 -19.25
CA ASP A 39 -3.61 -16.94 -19.85
C ASP A 39 -3.28 -15.52 -19.37
N ALA A 40 -4.25 -14.80 -18.79
CA ALA A 40 -4.04 -13.47 -18.22
C ALA A 40 -3.42 -13.51 -16.81
N GLY A 41 -3.31 -14.71 -16.20
CA GLY A 41 -2.78 -14.92 -14.85
C GLY A 41 -1.45 -14.21 -14.57
N PRO A 42 -0.40 -14.41 -15.39
CA PRO A 42 0.91 -13.78 -15.14
C PRO A 42 0.88 -12.24 -15.17
N THR A 43 -0.01 -11.64 -15.98
CA THR A 43 -0.12 -10.18 -16.10
C THR A 43 -0.99 -9.57 -15.01
N LEU A 44 -2.06 -10.27 -14.61
CA LEU A 44 -3.04 -9.76 -13.64
C LEU A 44 -2.74 -10.13 -12.18
N ALA A 45 -1.89 -11.14 -11.93
CA ALA A 45 -1.54 -11.56 -10.58
C ALA A 45 -0.92 -10.42 -9.76
N VAL A 46 0.04 -9.68 -10.32
CA VAL A 46 0.72 -8.58 -9.62
C VAL A 46 -0.24 -7.45 -9.22
N PRO A 47 -1.04 -6.85 -10.13
CA PRO A 47 -2.00 -5.81 -9.74
C PRO A 47 -3.10 -6.32 -8.80
N MET A 48 -3.52 -7.59 -8.91
CA MET A 48 -4.45 -8.18 -7.93
C MET A 48 -3.84 -8.28 -6.54
N ILE A 49 -2.61 -8.80 -6.43
CA ILE A 49 -1.90 -8.91 -5.16
C ILE A 49 -1.73 -7.52 -4.55
N LEU A 50 -1.32 -6.52 -5.35
CA LEU A 50 -1.23 -5.14 -4.89
C LEU A 50 -2.58 -4.62 -4.37
N GLY A 51 -3.67 -4.86 -5.10
CA GLY A 51 -5.02 -4.46 -4.71
C GLY A 51 -5.46 -5.12 -3.40
N ALA A 52 -5.22 -6.42 -3.24
CA ALA A 52 -5.54 -7.17 -2.03
C ALA A 52 -4.73 -6.68 -0.82
N VAL A 53 -3.44 -6.42 -1.00
CA VAL A 53 -2.58 -5.88 0.05
C VAL A 53 -3.05 -4.48 0.46
N TYR A 54 -3.31 -3.60 -0.50
CA TYR A 54 -3.79 -2.25 -0.21
C TYR A 54 -5.13 -2.28 0.54
N ALA A 55 -6.08 -3.09 0.08
CA ALA A 55 -7.37 -3.27 0.75
C ALA A 55 -7.20 -3.82 2.17
N GLY A 56 -6.31 -4.81 2.37
CA GLY A 56 -5.99 -5.35 3.68
C GLY A 56 -5.38 -4.32 4.63
N LEU A 57 -4.45 -3.50 4.13
CA LEU A 57 -3.85 -2.42 4.91
C LEU A 57 -4.86 -1.33 5.27
N ARG A 58 -5.76 -0.98 4.33
CA ARG A 58 -6.84 -0.03 4.58
C ARG A 58 -7.87 -0.56 5.59
N ALA A 59 -8.18 -1.85 5.55
CA ALA A 59 -9.05 -2.50 6.54
C ALA A 59 -8.41 -2.58 7.93
N LEU A 60 -7.07 -2.62 7.98
CA LEU A 60 -6.31 -2.68 9.22
C LEU A 60 -5.98 -1.29 9.78
N GLU A 61 -6.06 -0.22 8.97
CA GLU A 61 -5.91 1.19 9.35
C GLU A 61 -6.64 1.59 10.64
N PRO A 62 -7.91 1.20 10.90
CA PRO A 62 -8.62 1.58 12.13
C PRO A 62 -8.05 0.94 13.40
N ARG A 63 -7.29 -0.15 13.24
CA ARG A 63 -6.64 -0.89 14.34
C ARG A 63 -5.15 -0.55 14.49
N MET A 64 -4.59 0.21 13.56
CA MET A 64 -3.18 0.59 13.59
C MET A 64 -2.96 1.86 14.42
N PRO A 65 -1.87 1.94 15.20
CA PRO A 65 -1.48 3.18 15.84
C PRO A 65 -1.05 4.22 14.79
N ALA A 66 -1.31 5.50 15.07
CA ALA A 66 -1.18 6.58 14.08
C ALA A 66 0.23 6.77 13.48
N TRP A 67 1.27 6.29 14.15
CA TRP A 67 2.64 6.29 13.64
C TRP A 67 2.83 5.23 12.55
N LEU A 68 2.17 4.08 12.65
CA LEU A 68 2.27 2.97 11.71
C LEU A 68 1.51 3.25 10.42
N THR A 69 0.31 3.83 10.52
CA THR A 69 -0.44 4.30 9.34
C THR A 69 0.32 5.36 8.56
N ARG A 70 1.04 6.28 9.22
CA ARG A 70 1.92 7.24 8.54
C ARG A 70 3.07 6.57 7.77
N ILE A 71 3.66 5.51 8.31
CA ILE A 71 4.75 4.79 7.65
C ILE A 71 4.22 3.96 6.48
N VAL A 72 3.08 3.29 6.66
CA VAL A 72 2.55 2.30 5.71
C VAL A 72 1.70 2.95 4.61
N LEU A 73 0.85 3.92 4.97
CA LEU A 73 -0.11 4.59 4.08
C LEU A 73 0.35 6.01 3.69
N GLY A 74 1.48 6.48 4.19
CA GLY A 74 2.08 7.79 3.89
C GLY A 74 1.43 8.98 4.59
N SER A 75 0.13 8.93 4.85
CA SER A 75 -0.62 9.97 5.57
C SER A 75 -1.72 9.36 6.41
N ASN A 76 -1.98 9.96 7.57
CA ASN A 76 -3.14 9.65 8.42
C ASN A 76 -4.06 10.88 8.56
N THR A 77 -3.92 11.87 7.68
CA THR A 77 -4.74 13.06 7.67
C THR A 77 -5.71 12.98 6.48
N PRO A 78 -7.03 12.97 6.72
CA PRO A 78 -8.02 13.07 5.65
C PRO A 78 -7.79 14.35 4.83
N PRO A 79 -7.83 14.29 3.49
CA PRO A 79 -7.75 15.50 2.68
C PRO A 79 -8.96 16.40 2.97
N VAL A 80 -8.70 17.60 3.47
CA VAL A 80 -9.72 18.64 3.57
C VAL A 80 -9.77 19.32 2.20
N TYR A 81 -10.76 18.96 1.40
CA TYR A 81 -11.05 19.70 0.18
C TYR A 81 -11.78 20.98 0.57
N SER A 82 -11.10 22.12 0.46
CA SER A 82 -11.81 23.40 0.44
C SER A 82 -12.72 23.38 -0.79
N SER A 83 -14.03 23.32 -0.59
CA SER A 83 -14.98 23.58 -1.66
C SER A 83 -14.67 24.97 -2.20
N ALA A 84 -14.12 25.04 -3.42
CA ALA A 84 -13.93 26.29 -4.14
C ALA A 84 -15.33 26.89 -4.39
N GLY A 85 -15.79 27.72 -3.45
CA GLY A 85 -17.16 28.21 -3.41
C GLY A 85 -17.47 29.22 -2.30
N ASP A 86 -16.71 29.25 -1.20
CA ASP A 86 -16.83 30.32 -0.18
C ASP A 86 -15.92 31.50 -0.50
N GLY A 87 -16.15 32.08 -1.67
CA GLY A 87 -15.56 33.33 -2.11
C GLY A 87 -16.64 34.17 -2.78
N LYS A 88 -17.56 34.70 -1.98
CA LYS A 88 -18.45 35.79 -2.38
C LYS A 88 -18.31 36.94 -1.39
#